data_AF-A0A0Q4RMN8-F1
#
_entry.id   AF-A0A0Q4RMN8-F1
#
_cell.length_a   1.000
_cell.length_b   1.000
_cell.length_c   1.000
_cell.angle_alpha   90.00
_cell.angle_beta   90.00
_cell.angle_gamma   90.00
#
_symmetry.space_group_name_H-M   'P 1'
#
loop_
_entity.id
_entity.type
_entity.pdbx_description
1 polymer ?
#
loop_
_entity_poly.entity_id
_entity_poly.type
_entity_poly.pdbx_seq_one_letter_code
_entity_poly.pdbx_strand_id
1 'polypeptide(L)'
;MTKLSSVQIERLAVDAVISKANHPTACLIPNISAGDKGISFDGEIIVNKDNTSSVKSFIGKVPVQVKGKQVTEFTVGNLMYNLQLKHLHNYYKHGGILYLVVELKYDTSKIYYKHLLPQELSAILKIYGEKKNQESRIIELRALEETSLKSVCHKFLEVQKQQPLILIESAKYQEVSFDSYSVQSLTYDPSNEATSNIFDHDFTIYGIDQDLLVPLNLGRIAEIRNSEETKINLGGKTYSFNVKTTRKEQSYIGDFDDAFRIVYDSKTNQLTFSLLNFVSLTAQLKALEYITAWFYESQQFLLKDNPGLLQNPKIIQWLETINRLHGLMLDIQRIYVAFNVPEDLIIEQLDPTKNIFEQFEYLVQTFLQDNLNGFDIFEENNSRIIKYNVGNKCFLLYYQPTEQKKLINAFSPEIITALVQVQDNESNMLYTHSFYLFLDLESLSYGVNLNFQLIKESFDKFDPFDNQLVSNITTAFYLRCIKAYDISKREELLDIAEHILDKYYIISPHNLFSFDEAVIKINTLQIKIRKSIPFSESDIEVLVHLKNKFLFTEYIGLHFCCNVLLKNKVEAKYTYQKLPVNIQEEFSQLPIYTLYDELLNE
;
A
#
# COMPACT_ATOMS: atom_id res chain seq x y z
N MET A 1 -48.88 30.79 15.54
CA MET A 1 -48.21 31.70 14.58
C MET A 1 -49.21 32.18 13.55
N THR A 2 -49.25 33.48 13.27
CA THR A 2 -49.99 34.03 12.14
C THR A 2 -49.34 33.54 10.85
N LYS A 3 -50.12 32.93 9.96
CA LYS A 3 -49.63 32.41 8.68
C LYS A 3 -49.35 33.59 7.75
N LEU A 4 -48.09 33.75 7.33
CA LEU A 4 -47.70 34.78 6.38
C LEU A 4 -48.14 34.39 4.96
N SER A 5 -48.54 35.38 4.16
CA SER A 5 -48.74 35.17 2.72
C SER A 5 -47.41 34.95 1.99
N SER A 6 -47.43 34.32 0.82
CA SER A 6 -46.23 34.10 0.01
C SER A 6 -45.49 35.40 -0.32
N VAL A 7 -46.23 36.47 -0.62
CA VAL A 7 -45.67 37.80 -0.91
C VAL A 7 -45.00 38.41 0.32
N GLN A 8 -45.58 38.24 1.52
CA GLN A 8 -44.95 38.69 2.76
C GLN A 8 -43.67 37.91 3.05
N ILE A 9 -43.70 36.58 2.87
CA ILE A 9 -42.52 35.72 3.07
C ILE A 9 -41.37 36.13 2.13
N GLU A 10 -41.68 36.38 0.85
CA GLU A 10 -40.69 36.82 -0.14
C GLU A 10 -40.07 38.17 0.25
N ARG A 11 -40.89 39.17 0.57
CA ARG A 11 -40.42 40.50 0.97
C ARG A 11 -39.53 40.44 2.22
N LEU A 12 -39.98 39.76 3.28
CA LEU A 12 -39.22 39.63 4.52
C LEU A 12 -37.91 38.87 4.33
N ALA A 13 -37.86 37.88 3.44
CA ALA A 13 -36.63 37.17 3.10
C ALA A 13 -35.63 38.07 2.36
N VAL A 14 -36.10 38.85 1.38
CA VAL A 14 -35.27 39.84 0.68
C VAL A 14 -34.75 40.90 1.65
N ASP A 15 -35.61 41.43 2.52
CA ASP A 15 -35.22 42.43 3.53
C ASP A 15 -34.13 41.90 4.47
N ALA A 16 -34.19 40.63 4.87
CA ALA A 16 -33.16 40.00 5.71
C ALA A 16 -31.79 39.96 5.02
N VAL A 17 -31.74 39.64 3.73
CA VAL A 17 -30.50 39.63 2.93
C VAL A 17 -29.98 41.05 2.71
N ILE A 18 -30.85 41.99 2.35
CA ILE A 18 -30.51 43.41 2.16
C ILE A 18 -29.92 43.99 3.44
N SER A 19 -30.51 43.67 4.60
CA SER A 19 -30.01 44.10 5.91
C SER A 19 -28.56 43.64 6.15
N LYS A 20 -28.22 42.40 5.79
CA LYS A 20 -26.82 41.90 5.87
C LYS A 20 -25.89 42.58 4.86
N ALA A 21 -26.37 42.85 3.65
CA ALA A 21 -25.57 43.52 2.61
C ALA A 21 -25.29 45.00 2.93
N ASN A 22 -26.26 45.70 3.52
CA ASN A 22 -26.14 47.11 3.90
C ASN A 22 -25.35 47.33 5.21
N HIS A 23 -24.83 46.28 5.83
CA HIS A 23 -23.99 46.43 7.02
C HIS A 23 -22.77 47.31 6.68
N PRO A 24 -22.40 48.30 7.52
CA PRO A 24 -21.38 49.30 7.18
C PRO A 24 -20.01 48.75 6.77
N THR A 25 -19.65 47.53 7.21
CA THR A 25 -18.37 46.88 6.90
C THR A 25 -18.44 45.89 5.71
N ALA A 26 -19.64 45.64 5.18
CA ALA A 26 -19.87 44.64 4.14
C ALA A 26 -19.30 45.06 2.78
N CYS A 27 -19.30 46.37 2.46
CA CYS A 27 -18.91 46.89 1.15
C CYS A 27 -19.72 46.25 0.00
N LEU A 28 -21.00 45.96 0.24
CA LEU A 28 -21.92 45.33 -0.71
C LEU A 28 -23.04 46.30 -1.09
N ILE A 29 -23.50 46.26 -2.34
CA ILE A 29 -24.70 46.99 -2.79
C ILE A 29 -25.70 45.95 -3.30
N PRO A 30 -26.81 45.69 -2.58
CA PRO A 30 -27.80 44.71 -3.00
C PRO A 30 -28.76 45.31 -4.04
N ASN A 31 -28.80 44.71 -5.23
CA ASN A 31 -29.77 44.99 -6.28
C ASN A 31 -30.72 43.80 -6.41
N ILE A 32 -31.60 43.63 -5.42
CA ILE A 32 -32.55 42.51 -5.33
C ILE A 32 -33.96 43.08 -5.33
N SER A 33 -34.75 42.79 -6.37
CA SER A 33 -36.12 43.29 -6.52
C SER A 33 -37.13 42.32 -5.89
N ALA A 34 -37.99 42.82 -5.00
CA ALA A 34 -39.10 42.03 -4.46
C ALA A 34 -40.31 42.08 -5.41
N GLY A 35 -40.85 40.91 -5.79
CA GLY A 35 -42.05 40.79 -6.61
C GLY A 35 -41.83 40.80 -8.14
N ASP A 36 -40.59 40.96 -8.62
CA ASP A 36 -40.26 40.80 -10.04
C ASP A 36 -39.73 39.39 -10.28
N LYS A 37 -40.47 38.58 -11.06
CA LYS A 37 -40.13 37.17 -11.29
C LYS A 37 -39.17 37.07 -12.47
N GLY A 38 -37.89 37.35 -12.22
CA GLY A 38 -36.84 36.86 -13.12
C GLY A 38 -36.99 35.35 -13.32
N ILE A 39 -36.66 34.83 -14.52
CA ILE A 39 -36.93 33.43 -14.88
C ILE A 39 -36.30 32.46 -13.86
N SER A 40 -35.10 32.77 -13.36
CA SER A 40 -34.40 31.95 -12.37
C SER A 40 -33.53 32.76 -11.41
N PHE A 41 -33.51 34.09 -11.49
CA PHE A 41 -32.63 34.96 -10.71
C PHE A 41 -33.48 36.07 -10.11
N ASP A 42 -33.25 36.42 -8.84
CA ASP A 42 -33.99 37.50 -8.16
C ASP A 42 -33.23 38.85 -8.21
N GLY A 43 -31.93 38.81 -8.50
CA GLY A 43 -31.10 40.00 -8.59
C GLY A 43 -29.60 39.71 -8.51
N GLU A 44 -28.85 40.73 -8.11
CA GLU A 44 -27.39 40.65 -7.93
C GLU A 44 -26.92 41.45 -6.71
N ILE A 45 -25.77 41.08 -6.17
CA ILE A 45 -25.05 41.85 -5.15
C ILE A 45 -23.76 42.37 -5.79
N ILE A 46 -23.58 43.68 -5.82
CA ILE A 46 -22.32 44.31 -6.24
C ILE A 46 -21.34 44.25 -5.08
N VAL A 47 -20.13 43.77 -5.36
CA VAL A 47 -19.05 43.65 -4.38
C VAL A 47 -18.02 44.75 -4.65
N ASN A 48 -17.69 45.52 -3.61
CA ASN A 48 -16.68 46.57 -3.68
C ASN A 48 -15.51 46.32 -2.72
N LYS A 49 -14.34 46.86 -3.06
CA LYS A 49 -13.15 46.86 -2.20
C LYS A 49 -13.34 47.72 -0.95
N ASP A 50 -14.12 48.79 -1.08
CA ASP A 50 -14.40 49.77 -0.02
C ASP A 50 -15.80 50.38 -0.20
N ASN A 51 -16.21 51.23 0.75
CA ASN A 51 -17.53 51.87 0.76
C ASN A 51 -17.65 53.10 -0.15
N THR A 52 -16.62 53.45 -0.94
CA THR A 52 -16.65 54.70 -1.74
C THR A 52 -17.63 54.64 -2.90
N SER A 53 -18.13 53.45 -3.25
CA SER A 53 -19.01 53.21 -4.40
C SER A 53 -18.45 53.78 -5.71
N SER A 54 -17.12 53.88 -5.80
CA SER A 54 -16.43 54.43 -6.97
C SER A 54 -16.23 53.37 -8.04
N VAL A 55 -16.05 53.79 -9.30
CA VAL A 55 -15.73 52.85 -10.40
C VAL A 55 -14.48 52.02 -10.08
N LYS A 56 -13.52 52.61 -9.35
CA LYS A 56 -12.28 51.94 -8.95
C LYS A 56 -12.47 50.92 -7.82
N SER A 57 -13.55 51.02 -7.03
CA SER A 57 -13.81 50.07 -5.95
C SER A 57 -14.51 48.81 -6.42
N PHE A 58 -15.08 48.79 -7.62
CA PHE A 58 -15.84 47.65 -8.16
C PHE A 58 -14.98 46.39 -8.33
N ILE A 59 -15.42 45.28 -7.74
CA ILE A 59 -14.77 43.96 -7.86
C ILE A 59 -15.55 43.05 -8.81
N GLY A 60 -16.87 43.04 -8.70
CA GLY A 60 -17.74 42.17 -9.50
C GLY A 60 -19.19 42.15 -9.01
N LYS A 61 -19.99 41.31 -9.67
CA LYS A 61 -21.41 41.11 -9.38
C LYS A 61 -21.67 39.64 -9.08
N VAL A 62 -22.29 39.37 -7.94
CA VAL A 62 -22.70 38.02 -7.56
C VAL A 62 -24.19 37.88 -7.87
N PRO A 63 -24.60 37.03 -8.83
CA PRO A 63 -26.00 36.76 -9.08
C PRO A 63 -26.59 35.98 -7.90
N VAL A 64 -27.80 36.35 -7.46
CA VAL A 64 -28.45 35.76 -6.28
C VAL A 64 -29.85 35.24 -6.55
N GLN A 65 -30.22 34.20 -5.81
CA GLN A 65 -31.59 33.71 -5.69
C GLN A 65 -31.95 33.64 -4.21
N VAL A 66 -33.03 34.30 -3.81
CA VAL A 66 -33.51 34.37 -2.43
C VAL A 66 -34.82 33.59 -2.31
N LYS A 67 -34.91 32.67 -1.35
CA LYS A 67 -36.15 31.94 -1.03
C LYS A 67 -36.49 32.10 0.44
N GLY A 68 -37.71 32.53 0.73
CA GLY A 68 -38.22 32.59 2.10
C GLY A 68 -39.00 31.32 2.48
N LYS A 69 -38.91 30.91 3.75
CA LYS A 69 -39.70 29.82 4.33
C LYS A 69 -40.10 30.19 5.76
N GLN A 70 -41.41 30.23 6.06
CA GLN A 70 -41.87 30.36 7.44
C GLN A 70 -41.69 29.03 8.18
N VAL A 71 -41.09 29.06 9.36
CA VAL A 71 -40.82 27.87 10.18
C VAL A 71 -41.25 28.08 11.64
N THR A 72 -41.54 26.99 12.33
CA THR A 72 -41.82 27.01 13.78
C THR A 72 -40.53 27.09 14.59
N GLU A 73 -39.48 26.42 14.12
CA GLU A 73 -38.14 26.40 14.70
C GLU A 73 -37.12 26.52 13.58
N PHE A 74 -36.01 27.20 13.86
CA PHE A 74 -34.91 27.28 12.92
C PHE A 74 -34.21 25.93 12.80
N THR A 75 -33.76 25.61 11.59
CA THR A 75 -32.92 24.45 11.36
C THR A 75 -31.60 24.58 12.15
N VAL A 76 -31.16 23.49 12.76
CA VAL A 76 -29.87 23.41 13.46
C VAL A 76 -28.84 22.85 12.48
N GLY A 77 -27.69 23.51 12.37
CA GLY A 77 -26.65 23.14 11.40
C GLY A 77 -27.06 23.45 9.96
N ASN A 78 -26.80 22.50 9.06
CA ASN A 78 -27.01 22.69 7.63
C ASN A 78 -28.48 22.46 7.21
N LEU A 79 -28.97 23.31 6.32
CA LEU A 79 -30.32 23.22 5.77
C LEU A 79 -30.33 22.38 4.49
N MET A 80 -31.12 21.32 4.47
CA MET A 80 -31.38 20.52 3.25
C MET A 80 -32.53 21.15 2.45
N TYR A 81 -32.28 21.53 1.20
CA TYR A 81 -33.26 22.22 0.35
C TYR A 81 -33.34 21.58 -1.03
N ASN A 82 -34.57 21.35 -1.53
CA ASN A 82 -34.79 20.74 -2.84
C ASN A 82 -34.85 21.78 -3.97
N LEU A 83 -33.99 21.65 -4.99
CA LEU A 83 -33.95 22.56 -6.15
C LEU A 83 -34.29 21.81 -7.43
N GLN A 84 -35.06 22.46 -8.30
CA GLN A 84 -35.38 21.93 -9.62
C GLN A 84 -34.18 22.07 -10.57
N LEU A 85 -33.85 21.01 -11.30
CA LEU A 85 -32.68 20.97 -12.19
C LEU A 85 -32.74 22.00 -13.32
N LYS A 86 -33.94 22.38 -13.78
CA LYS A 86 -34.09 23.45 -14.79
C LYS A 86 -33.50 24.79 -14.33
N HIS A 87 -33.56 25.09 -13.03
CA HIS A 87 -32.92 26.28 -12.47
C HIS A 87 -31.40 26.10 -12.41
N LEU A 88 -30.94 24.91 -12.00
CA LEU A 88 -29.50 24.57 -11.98
C LEU A 88 -28.86 24.69 -13.37
N HIS A 89 -29.57 24.29 -14.42
CA HIS A 89 -29.12 24.45 -15.81
C HIS A 89 -28.95 25.92 -16.20
N ASN A 90 -29.89 26.78 -15.78
CA ASN A 90 -29.77 28.21 -16.00
C ASN A 90 -28.58 28.79 -15.22
N TYR A 91 -28.40 28.40 -13.95
CA TYR A 91 -27.25 28.84 -13.15
C TYR A 91 -25.93 28.43 -13.80
N TYR A 92 -25.85 27.20 -14.33
CA TYR A 92 -24.65 26.68 -14.98
C TYR A 92 -24.26 27.55 -16.19
N LYS A 93 -25.23 27.83 -17.07
CA LYS A 93 -25.02 28.67 -18.26
C LYS A 93 -24.61 30.10 -17.96
N HIS A 94 -24.93 30.60 -16.77
CA HIS A 94 -24.61 31.96 -16.31
C HIS A 94 -23.43 32.01 -15.34
N GLY A 95 -22.61 30.95 -15.27
CA GLY A 95 -21.39 30.93 -14.47
C GLY A 95 -21.62 30.74 -12.97
N GLY A 96 -22.82 30.36 -12.54
CA GLY A 96 -23.15 30.05 -11.15
C GLY A 96 -24.15 31.02 -10.51
N ILE A 97 -24.51 30.73 -9.26
CA ILE A 97 -25.43 31.52 -8.42
C ILE A 97 -25.01 31.43 -6.94
N LEU A 98 -25.23 32.50 -6.18
CA LEU A 98 -25.32 32.43 -4.72
C LEU A 98 -26.79 32.18 -4.32
N TYR A 99 -27.08 30.98 -3.86
CA TYR A 99 -28.43 30.58 -3.45
C TYR A 99 -28.62 30.85 -1.96
N LEU A 100 -29.66 31.61 -1.61
CA LEU A 100 -29.95 32.07 -0.26
C LEU A 100 -31.35 31.59 0.16
N VAL A 101 -31.44 30.89 1.28
CA VAL A 101 -32.71 30.48 1.88
C VAL A 101 -32.85 31.14 3.24
N VAL A 102 -33.94 31.87 3.45
CA VAL A 102 -34.23 32.60 4.68
C VAL A 102 -35.37 31.90 5.40
N GLU A 103 -35.07 31.33 6.56
CA GLU A 103 -36.08 30.86 7.49
C GLU A 103 -36.59 32.05 8.32
N LEU A 104 -37.92 32.17 8.43
CA LEU A 104 -38.60 33.24 9.16
C LEU A 104 -39.35 32.66 10.36
N LYS A 105 -39.04 33.15 11.56
CA LYS A 105 -39.67 32.76 12.83
C LYS A 105 -40.02 34.03 13.61
N TYR A 106 -41.32 34.34 13.70
CA TYR A 106 -41.81 35.60 14.29
C TYR A 106 -41.11 36.82 13.66
N ASP A 107 -40.47 37.66 14.48
CA ASP A 107 -39.74 38.87 14.06
C ASP A 107 -38.25 38.61 13.78
N THR A 108 -37.84 37.33 13.74
CA THR A 108 -36.45 36.92 13.53
C THR A 108 -36.28 36.12 12.25
N SER A 109 -35.08 36.18 11.68
CA SER A 109 -34.74 35.44 10.46
C SER A 109 -33.38 34.77 10.60
N LYS A 110 -33.23 33.62 9.92
CA LYS A 110 -31.97 32.90 9.79
C LYS A 110 -31.69 32.64 8.31
N ILE A 111 -30.50 33.02 7.85
CA ILE A 111 -30.11 32.92 6.45
C ILE A 111 -29.17 31.73 6.28
N TYR A 112 -29.46 30.89 5.29
CA TYR A 112 -28.60 29.81 4.84
C TYR A 112 -28.17 30.10 3.41
N TYR A 113 -26.97 29.67 3.05
CA TYR A 113 -26.40 29.95 1.74
C TYR A 113 -25.73 28.71 1.15
N LYS A 114 -25.67 28.68 -0.18
CA LYS A 114 -24.83 27.76 -0.94
C LYS A 114 -24.32 28.47 -2.18
N HIS A 115 -23.02 28.43 -2.38
CA HIS A 115 -22.40 28.73 -3.66
C HIS A 115 -22.68 27.58 -4.61
N LEU A 116 -23.36 27.85 -5.71
CA LEU A 116 -23.53 26.89 -6.80
C LEU A 116 -22.69 27.38 -7.97
N LEU A 117 -21.43 26.94 -8.01
CA LEU A 117 -20.46 27.28 -9.04
C LEU A 117 -20.48 26.26 -10.19
N PRO A 118 -19.92 26.62 -11.37
CA PRO A 118 -20.03 25.80 -12.57
C PRO A 118 -19.59 24.33 -12.40
N GLN A 119 -18.53 24.05 -11.65
CA GLN A 119 -18.04 22.67 -11.46
C GLN A 119 -19.05 21.79 -10.70
N GLU A 120 -19.59 22.29 -9.59
CA GLU A 120 -20.61 21.58 -8.81
C GLU A 120 -21.91 21.42 -9.63
N LEU A 121 -22.32 22.47 -10.32
CA LEU A 121 -23.51 22.44 -11.18
C LEU A 121 -23.37 21.41 -12.31
N SER A 122 -22.22 21.38 -13.00
CA SER A 122 -21.90 20.39 -14.03
C SER A 122 -21.98 18.96 -13.48
N ALA A 123 -21.38 18.70 -12.31
CA ALA A 123 -21.43 17.40 -11.66
C ALA A 123 -22.88 16.98 -11.32
N ILE A 124 -23.68 17.90 -10.78
CA ILE A 124 -25.09 17.63 -10.47
C ILE A 124 -25.90 17.33 -11.73
N LEU A 125 -25.76 18.14 -12.78
CA LEU A 125 -26.51 18.00 -14.03
C LEU A 125 -26.16 16.69 -14.76
N LYS A 126 -24.87 16.35 -14.89
CA LYS A 126 -24.42 15.11 -15.51
C LYS A 126 -24.87 13.87 -14.73
N ILE A 127 -24.72 13.86 -13.40
CA ILE A 127 -25.03 12.67 -12.60
C ILE A 127 -26.54 12.52 -12.39
N TYR A 128 -27.24 13.57 -11.99
CA TYR A 128 -28.63 13.47 -11.58
C TYR A 128 -29.60 13.79 -12.71
N GLY A 129 -29.27 14.76 -13.56
CA GLY A 129 -30.09 15.11 -14.72
C GLY A 129 -29.98 14.08 -15.83
N GLU A 130 -28.78 13.88 -16.37
CA GLU A 130 -28.57 13.04 -17.55
C GLU A 130 -28.56 11.54 -17.22
N LYS A 131 -27.76 11.11 -16.23
CA LYS A 131 -27.63 9.69 -15.91
C LYS A 131 -28.80 9.11 -15.12
N LYS A 132 -29.37 9.89 -14.17
CA LYS A 132 -30.46 9.42 -13.30
C LYS A 132 -31.85 9.97 -13.65
N ASN A 133 -31.97 10.84 -14.64
CA ASN A 133 -33.24 11.43 -15.08
C ASN A 133 -34.09 12.03 -13.94
N GLN A 134 -33.44 12.73 -13.00
CA GLN A 134 -34.12 13.41 -11.89
C GLN A 134 -34.53 14.84 -12.28
N GLU A 135 -35.69 15.28 -11.80
CA GLU A 135 -36.17 16.66 -12.03
C GLU A 135 -35.72 17.64 -10.93
N SER A 136 -35.35 17.14 -9.76
CA SER A 136 -34.91 17.94 -8.63
C SER A 136 -33.81 17.24 -7.82
N ARG A 137 -33.03 18.03 -7.08
CA ARG A 137 -31.95 17.56 -6.21
C ARG A 137 -31.97 18.31 -4.89
N ILE A 138 -31.86 17.56 -3.79
CA ILE A 138 -31.62 18.13 -2.47
C ILE A 138 -30.15 18.56 -2.39
N ILE A 139 -29.93 19.82 -2.07
CA ILE A 139 -28.60 20.39 -1.76
C ILE A 139 -28.55 20.78 -0.28
N GLU A 140 -27.33 20.85 0.23
CA GLU A 140 -27.02 21.28 1.59
C GLU A 140 -26.60 22.75 1.60
N LEU A 141 -27.20 23.56 2.48
CA LEU A 141 -26.87 24.97 2.66
C LEU A 141 -26.33 25.21 4.07
N ARG A 142 -25.27 26.00 4.18
CA ARG A 142 -24.67 26.34 5.48
C ARG A 142 -25.31 27.58 6.07
N ALA A 143 -25.30 27.68 7.40
CA ALA A 143 -25.81 28.87 8.08
C ALA A 143 -24.86 30.06 7.83
N LEU A 144 -25.42 31.20 7.43
CA LEU A 144 -24.63 32.41 7.16
C LEU A 144 -23.94 32.93 8.42
N GLU A 145 -24.47 32.62 9.61
CA GLU A 145 -23.90 33.02 10.92
C GLU A 145 -22.50 32.46 11.19
N GLU A 146 -22.10 31.40 10.48
CA GLU A 146 -20.74 30.85 10.52
C GLU A 146 -19.73 31.78 9.83
N THR A 147 -20.19 32.78 9.07
CA THR A 147 -19.35 33.70 8.28
C THR A 147 -20.04 35.06 8.05
N SER A 148 -19.62 35.81 7.02
CA SER A 148 -20.26 37.05 6.60
C SER A 148 -20.69 36.99 5.13
N LEU A 149 -21.76 37.72 4.78
CA LEU A 149 -22.20 37.82 3.39
C LEU A 149 -21.11 38.40 2.47
N LYS A 150 -20.27 39.29 3.01
CA LYS A 150 -19.09 39.82 2.33
C LYS A 150 -18.13 38.70 1.94
N SER A 151 -17.71 37.89 2.91
CA SER A 151 -16.80 36.75 2.67
C SER A 151 -17.38 35.77 1.66
N VAL A 152 -18.68 35.47 1.78
CA VAL A 152 -19.41 34.61 0.84
C VAL A 152 -19.37 35.18 -0.58
N CYS A 153 -19.67 36.47 -0.77
CA CYS A 153 -19.66 37.09 -2.10
C CYS A 153 -18.24 37.19 -2.70
N HIS A 154 -17.23 37.51 -1.89
CA HIS A 154 -15.84 37.56 -2.36
C HIS A 154 -15.34 36.19 -2.83
N LYS A 155 -15.54 35.14 -2.00
CA LYS A 155 -15.16 33.77 -2.36
C LYS A 155 -15.87 33.28 -3.62
N PHE A 156 -17.15 33.64 -3.81
CA PHE A 156 -17.87 33.33 -5.05
C PHE A 156 -17.14 33.90 -6.27
N LEU A 157 -16.82 35.20 -6.27
CA LEU A 157 -16.18 35.86 -7.41
C LEU A 157 -14.76 35.34 -7.68
N GLU A 158 -14.02 34.99 -6.63
CA GLU A 158 -12.66 34.45 -6.74
C GLU A 158 -12.68 33.08 -7.41
N VAL A 159 -13.48 32.15 -6.90
CA VAL A 159 -13.51 30.77 -7.40
C VAL A 159 -14.27 30.66 -8.71
N GLN A 160 -15.28 31.50 -8.96
CA GLN A 160 -15.98 31.54 -10.25
C GLN A 160 -15.02 31.80 -11.42
N LYS A 161 -14.02 32.68 -11.23
CA LYS A 161 -13.01 32.98 -12.27
C LYS A 161 -12.13 31.79 -12.59
N GLN A 162 -11.95 30.86 -11.66
CA GLN A 162 -11.17 29.63 -11.82
C GLN A 162 -11.99 28.51 -12.47
N GLN A 163 -13.30 28.71 -12.70
CA GLN A 163 -14.22 27.72 -13.24
C GLN A 163 -14.90 28.16 -14.55
N PRO A 164 -14.15 28.61 -15.57
CA PRO A 164 -14.74 28.92 -16.87
C PRO A 164 -15.32 27.66 -17.53
N LEU A 165 -16.51 27.77 -18.12
CA LEU A 165 -17.26 26.64 -18.69
C LEU A 165 -16.45 25.84 -19.72
N ILE A 166 -15.61 26.53 -20.51
CA ILE A 166 -14.78 25.88 -21.52
C ILE A 166 -13.79 24.86 -20.93
N LEU A 167 -13.29 25.07 -19.71
CA LEU A 167 -12.40 24.11 -19.05
C LEU A 167 -13.17 22.91 -18.50
N ILE A 168 -14.41 23.12 -18.05
CA ILE A 168 -15.27 22.06 -17.49
C ILE A 168 -15.88 21.17 -18.59
N GLU A 169 -16.18 21.75 -19.75
CA GLU A 169 -16.80 21.05 -20.89
C GLU A 169 -15.78 20.39 -21.82
N SER A 170 -14.53 20.84 -21.79
CA SER A 170 -13.49 20.33 -22.68
C SER A 170 -13.07 18.90 -22.32
N ALA A 171 -13.33 17.97 -23.24
CA ALA A 171 -12.85 16.59 -23.15
C ALA A 171 -11.31 16.51 -23.12
N LYS A 172 -10.61 17.50 -23.72
CA LYS A 172 -9.15 17.53 -23.78
C LYS A 172 -8.51 17.44 -22.39
N TYR A 173 -9.10 18.08 -21.38
CA TYR A 173 -8.51 18.12 -20.03
C TYR A 173 -8.92 16.95 -19.14
N GLN A 174 -9.70 15.99 -19.66
CA GLN A 174 -10.01 14.74 -18.96
C GLN A 174 -8.92 13.68 -19.16
N GLU A 175 -8.05 13.85 -20.16
CA GLU A 175 -7.01 12.88 -20.57
C GLU A 175 -5.57 13.40 -20.39
N VAL A 176 -5.40 14.59 -19.78
CA VAL A 176 -4.09 15.23 -19.58
C VAL A 176 -3.48 14.82 -18.24
N SER A 177 -2.17 14.57 -18.23
CA SER A 177 -1.37 14.50 -17.01
C SER A 177 -1.09 15.90 -16.47
N PHE A 178 -1.38 16.14 -15.19
CA PHE A 178 -1.12 17.43 -14.53
C PHE A 178 0.21 17.38 -13.76
N ASP A 179 0.87 18.53 -13.64
CA ASP A 179 2.11 18.69 -12.85
C ASP A 179 1.86 18.50 -11.36
N SER A 180 0.70 18.99 -10.88
CA SER A 180 0.28 18.87 -9.49
C SER A 180 -1.23 19.06 -9.34
N TYR A 181 -1.72 18.96 -8.11
CA TYR A 181 -3.14 19.12 -7.78
C TYR A 181 -3.34 20.11 -6.64
N SER A 182 -4.45 20.86 -6.68
CA SER A 182 -4.90 21.74 -5.59
C SER A 182 -6.31 21.37 -5.17
N VAL A 183 -6.58 21.44 -3.86
CA VAL A 183 -7.88 21.13 -3.28
C VAL A 183 -8.34 22.36 -2.51
N GLN A 184 -9.48 22.93 -2.89
CA GLN A 184 -9.96 24.21 -2.35
C GLN A 184 -11.41 24.11 -1.91
N SER A 185 -11.76 24.74 -0.78
CA SER A 185 -13.15 24.83 -0.31
C SER A 185 -13.56 26.28 -0.11
N LEU A 186 -14.82 26.57 -0.44
CA LEU A 186 -15.45 27.86 -0.21
C LEU A 186 -15.82 28.07 1.27
N THR A 187 -15.99 26.99 2.02
CA THR A 187 -16.60 27.04 3.36
C THR A 187 -15.67 26.54 4.47
N TYR A 188 -14.64 25.76 4.16
CA TYR A 188 -13.65 25.35 5.14
C TYR A 188 -12.78 26.53 5.58
N ASP A 189 -12.67 26.72 6.89
CA ASP A 189 -11.75 27.67 7.50
C ASP A 189 -11.26 27.11 8.83
N PRO A 190 -10.01 26.61 8.90
CA PRO A 190 -9.46 25.99 10.10
C PRO A 190 -9.29 26.98 11.28
N SER A 191 -9.36 28.29 11.03
CA SER A 191 -9.24 29.32 12.07
C SER A 191 -10.56 29.62 12.80
N ASN A 192 -11.68 29.12 12.28
CA ASN A 192 -13.02 29.33 12.84
C ASN A 192 -13.62 28.00 13.29
N GLU A 193 -13.93 27.89 14.59
CA GLU A 193 -14.43 26.66 15.22
C GLU A 193 -15.61 26.04 14.45
N ALA A 194 -16.59 26.85 14.01
CA ALA A 194 -17.79 26.38 13.32
C ALA A 194 -17.52 25.79 11.91
N THR A 195 -16.35 26.09 11.34
CA THR A 195 -15.94 25.67 9.98
C THR A 195 -14.57 24.98 9.96
N SER A 196 -14.07 24.56 11.12
CA SER A 196 -12.74 23.96 11.28
C SER A 196 -12.71 22.45 11.04
N ASN A 197 -13.88 21.81 11.00
CA ASN A 197 -14.00 20.38 10.75
C ASN A 197 -13.95 20.08 9.24
N ILE A 198 -12.78 19.68 8.75
CA ILE A 198 -12.52 19.42 7.33
C ILE A 198 -13.47 18.41 6.66
N PHE A 199 -14.08 17.50 7.42
CA PHE A 199 -15.01 16.49 6.89
C PHE A 199 -16.39 17.08 6.50
N ASP A 200 -16.73 18.26 6.99
CA ASP A 200 -18.05 18.90 6.79
C ASP A 200 -18.13 19.76 5.51
N HIS A 201 -17.07 19.76 4.71
CA HIS A 201 -16.90 20.70 3.59
C HIS A 201 -16.71 19.99 2.26
N ASP A 202 -17.32 20.56 1.23
CA ASP A 202 -17.06 20.19 -0.16
C ASP A 202 -15.78 20.91 -0.63
N PHE A 203 -14.95 20.19 -1.37
CA PHE A 203 -13.73 20.68 -1.97
C PHE A 203 -13.75 20.48 -3.48
N THR A 204 -13.36 21.52 -4.21
CA THR A 204 -13.06 21.42 -5.64
C THR A 204 -11.62 20.97 -5.81
N ILE A 205 -11.42 19.95 -6.64
CA ILE A 205 -10.11 19.42 -7.02
C ILE A 205 -9.72 20.04 -8.35
N TYR A 206 -8.56 20.67 -8.40
CA TYR A 206 -7.97 21.25 -9.59
C TYR A 206 -6.72 20.49 -9.99
N GLY A 207 -6.57 20.24 -11.29
CA GLY A 207 -5.30 19.89 -11.89
C GLY A 207 -4.55 21.17 -12.25
N ILE A 208 -3.24 21.19 -12.00
CA ILE A 208 -2.36 22.31 -12.34
C ILE A 208 -1.48 21.87 -13.50
N ASP A 209 -1.59 22.57 -14.62
CA ASP A 209 -0.70 22.46 -15.78
C ASP A 209 -0.03 23.82 -15.96
N GLN A 210 1.25 23.90 -15.61
CA GLN A 210 1.98 25.17 -15.47
C GLN A 210 1.28 26.12 -14.49
N ASP A 211 0.64 27.19 -14.99
CA ASP A 211 -0.11 28.16 -14.19
C ASP A 211 -1.64 28.05 -14.37
N LEU A 212 -2.12 27.11 -15.20
CA LEU A 212 -3.53 26.93 -15.47
C LEU A 212 -4.18 25.97 -14.46
N LEU A 213 -5.14 26.49 -13.69
CA LEU A 213 -6.02 25.70 -12.84
C LEU A 213 -7.18 25.12 -13.67
N VAL A 214 -7.23 23.80 -13.80
CA VAL A 214 -8.32 23.09 -14.46
C VAL A 214 -9.21 22.44 -13.40
N PRO A 215 -10.50 22.81 -13.29
CA PRO A 215 -11.43 22.16 -12.37
C PRO A 215 -11.74 20.74 -12.84
N LEU A 216 -11.43 19.74 -12.01
CA LEU A 216 -11.58 18.33 -12.36
C LEU A 216 -12.81 17.72 -11.72
N ASN A 217 -12.96 17.89 -10.40
CA ASN A 217 -14.02 17.23 -9.65
C ASN A 217 -14.39 17.99 -8.36
N LEU A 218 -15.45 17.54 -7.71
CA LEU A 218 -15.88 17.96 -6.39
C LEU A 218 -15.94 16.73 -5.48
N GLY A 219 -15.47 16.84 -4.24
CA GLY A 219 -15.53 15.76 -3.26
C GLY A 219 -15.41 16.25 -1.82
N ARG A 220 -15.70 15.35 -0.87
CA ARG A 220 -15.39 15.54 0.54
C ARG A 220 -14.18 14.72 0.92
N ILE A 221 -13.40 15.22 1.87
CA ILE A 221 -12.36 14.42 2.50
C ILE A 221 -13.06 13.31 3.28
N ALA A 222 -12.75 12.05 2.99
CA ALA A 222 -13.31 10.91 3.71
C ALA A 222 -12.40 10.46 4.87
N GLU A 223 -11.09 10.61 4.67
CA GLU A 223 -10.07 10.21 5.63
C GLU A 223 -8.79 11.03 5.46
N ILE A 224 -8.07 11.21 6.55
CA ILE A 224 -6.74 11.83 6.58
C ILE A 224 -5.81 10.83 7.24
N ARG A 225 -4.70 10.50 6.57
CA ARG A 225 -3.71 9.54 7.06
C ARG A 225 -2.38 10.25 7.30
N ASN A 226 -1.73 9.93 8.41
CA ASN A 226 -0.36 10.34 8.72
C ASN A 226 0.44 9.11 9.20
N SER A 227 1.76 9.15 9.06
CA SER A 227 2.66 8.10 9.56
C SER A 227 3.88 8.75 10.20
N GLU A 228 4.13 8.44 11.47
CA GLU A 228 5.25 9.01 12.21
C GLU A 228 5.79 8.04 13.27
N GLU A 229 7.06 8.19 13.62
CA GLU A 229 7.64 7.49 14.77
C GLU A 229 7.19 8.18 16.06
N THR A 230 6.54 7.44 16.95
CA THR A 230 6.01 7.93 18.23
C THR A 230 6.67 7.20 19.40
N LYS A 231 7.15 7.98 20.38
CA LYS A 231 7.69 7.47 21.65
C LYS A 231 6.63 7.58 22.74
N ILE A 232 6.33 6.46 23.39
CA ILE A 232 5.31 6.36 24.43
C ILE A 232 5.98 5.91 25.73
N ASN A 233 5.80 6.69 26.80
CA ASN A 233 6.29 6.35 28.14
C ASN A 233 5.17 5.70 28.94
N LEU A 234 5.39 4.48 29.42
CA LEU A 234 4.39 3.70 30.13
C LEU A 234 5.08 2.77 31.13
N GLY A 235 4.64 2.79 32.39
CA GLY A 235 5.22 1.96 33.46
C GLY A 235 6.73 2.15 33.66
N GLY A 236 7.25 3.36 33.39
CA GLY A 236 8.69 3.66 33.46
C GLY A 236 9.54 3.15 32.28
N LYS A 237 8.93 2.49 31.28
CA LYS A 237 9.58 2.07 30.04
C LYS A 237 9.17 2.99 28.88
N THR A 238 10.08 3.23 27.95
CA THR A 238 9.80 3.95 26.70
C THR A 238 9.67 2.95 25.55
N TYR A 239 8.56 3.02 24.83
CA TYR A 239 8.30 2.24 23.63
C TYR A 239 8.38 3.16 22.41
N SER A 240 9.07 2.75 21.34
CA SER A 240 9.05 3.43 20.04
C SER A 240 8.22 2.62 19.06
N PHE A 241 7.24 3.26 18.41
CA PHE A 241 6.38 2.65 17.40
C PHE A 241 6.32 3.55 16.16
N ASN A 242 6.31 2.97 14.96
CA ASN A 242 5.80 3.67 13.79
C ASN A 242 4.28 3.62 13.84
N VAL A 243 3.65 4.78 13.96
CA VAL A 243 2.20 4.89 14.13
C VAL A 243 1.59 5.46 12.86
N LYS A 244 0.75 4.67 12.19
CA LYS A 244 -0.11 5.16 11.11
C LYS A 244 -1.42 5.60 11.72
N THR A 245 -1.66 6.91 11.75
CA THR A 245 -2.92 7.46 12.24
C THR A 245 -3.86 7.71 11.06
N THR A 246 -5.12 7.29 11.20
CA THR A 246 -6.19 7.60 10.25
C THR A 246 -7.32 8.30 10.99
N ARG A 247 -7.59 9.55 10.62
CA ARG A 247 -8.73 10.33 11.10
C ARG A 247 -9.86 10.26 10.07
N LYS A 248 -11.05 9.91 10.55
CA LYS A 248 -12.33 9.97 9.82
C LYS A 248 -13.28 10.89 10.59
N GLU A 249 -14.44 11.19 10.01
CA GLU A 249 -15.45 12.08 10.62
C GLU A 249 -15.84 11.64 12.05
N GLN A 250 -16.02 10.34 12.28
CA GLN A 250 -16.51 9.78 13.54
C GLN A 250 -15.55 8.74 14.16
N SER A 251 -14.33 8.61 13.64
CA SER A 251 -13.37 7.67 14.19
C SER A 251 -11.92 8.08 14.04
N TYR A 252 -11.12 7.62 15.00
CA TYR A 252 -9.67 7.77 15.01
C TYR A 252 -9.06 6.38 15.10
N ILE A 253 -8.16 6.06 14.19
CA ILE A 253 -7.50 4.76 14.08
C ILE A 253 -6.00 4.98 14.23
N GLY A 254 -5.35 4.20 15.07
CA GLY A 254 -3.89 4.14 15.18
C GLY A 254 -3.39 2.72 14.97
N ASP A 255 -2.57 2.50 13.96
CA ASP A 255 -1.87 1.24 13.69
C ASP A 255 -0.42 1.36 14.13
N PHE A 256 0.02 0.49 15.04
CA PHE A 256 1.33 0.56 15.69
C PHE A 256 2.22 -0.57 15.18
N ASP A 257 3.26 -0.21 14.40
CA ASP A 257 4.15 -1.11 13.67
C ASP A 257 3.42 -2.21 12.88
N ASP A 258 2.18 -1.94 12.47
CA ASP A 258 1.24 -2.92 11.89
C ASP A 258 1.02 -4.19 12.76
N ALA A 259 1.42 -4.17 14.03
CA ALA A 259 1.31 -5.28 14.97
C ALA A 259 0.00 -5.24 15.77
N PHE A 260 -0.50 -4.04 16.08
CA PHE A 260 -1.81 -3.86 16.72
C PHE A 260 -2.47 -2.55 16.30
N ARG A 261 -3.80 -2.51 16.43
CA ARG A 261 -4.67 -1.39 16.08
C ARG A 261 -5.48 -0.94 17.29
N ILE A 262 -5.58 0.39 17.43
CA ILE A 262 -6.52 1.04 18.34
C ILE A 262 -7.52 1.82 17.49
N VAL A 263 -8.82 1.62 17.73
CA VAL A 263 -9.91 2.38 17.09
C VAL A 263 -10.75 3.06 18.15
N TYR A 264 -10.85 4.38 18.10
CA TYR A 264 -11.82 5.16 18.85
C TYR A 264 -12.97 5.57 17.93
N ASP A 265 -14.20 5.18 18.28
CA ASP A 265 -15.43 5.60 17.61
C ASP A 265 -16.15 6.62 18.49
N SER A 266 -16.26 7.86 18.00
CA SER A 266 -16.83 8.98 18.78
C SER A 266 -18.35 8.92 18.88
N LYS A 267 -19.02 8.20 17.98
CA LYS A 267 -20.48 8.06 17.96
C LYS A 267 -20.96 7.11 19.05
N THR A 268 -20.26 6.00 19.23
CA THR A 268 -20.55 4.99 20.26
C THR A 268 -19.75 5.22 21.55
N ASN A 269 -18.77 6.12 21.50
CA ASN A 269 -17.78 6.33 22.55
C ASN A 269 -17.05 5.03 22.94
N GLN A 270 -16.73 4.20 21.94
CA GLN A 270 -16.07 2.91 22.12
C GLN A 270 -14.61 2.96 21.70
N LEU A 271 -13.76 2.35 22.51
CA LEU A 271 -12.35 2.10 22.21
C LEU A 271 -12.15 0.61 21.96
N THR A 272 -11.66 0.25 20.77
CA THR A 272 -11.40 -1.12 20.35
C THR A 272 -9.92 -1.35 20.20
N PHE A 273 -9.43 -2.44 20.78
CA PHE A 273 -8.08 -2.95 20.60
C PHE A 273 -8.13 -4.21 19.74
N SER A 274 -7.24 -4.30 18.76
CA SER A 274 -7.13 -5.47 17.90
C SER A 274 -5.67 -5.80 17.68
N LEU A 275 -5.28 -7.04 17.93
CA LEU A 275 -4.02 -7.56 17.39
C LEU A 275 -4.19 -7.72 15.88
N LEU A 276 -3.17 -7.31 15.14
CA LEU A 276 -3.12 -7.47 13.70
C LEU A 276 -2.34 -8.76 13.35
N ASN A 277 -2.00 -8.92 12.08
CA ASN A 277 -1.22 -10.07 11.61
C ASN A 277 0.20 -10.05 12.17
N PHE A 278 0.85 -11.21 12.17
CA PHE A 278 2.27 -11.31 12.48
C PHE A 278 3.08 -10.48 11.47
N VAL A 279 4.09 -9.76 11.96
CA VAL A 279 5.03 -8.95 11.17
C VAL A 279 6.44 -9.49 11.39
N SER A 280 6.95 -9.37 12.62
CA SER A 280 8.24 -9.93 13.06
C SER A 280 8.18 -10.22 14.56
N LEU A 281 8.99 -11.17 15.03
CA LEU A 281 8.97 -11.57 16.44
C LEU A 281 9.24 -10.37 17.38
N THR A 282 10.16 -9.49 17.00
CA THR A 282 10.46 -8.23 17.71
C THR A 282 9.22 -7.33 17.82
N ALA A 283 8.49 -7.13 16.72
CA ALA A 283 7.31 -6.27 16.71
C ALA A 283 6.17 -6.86 17.56
N GLN A 284 5.92 -8.16 17.43
CA GLN A 284 4.89 -8.87 18.20
C GLN A 284 5.20 -8.91 19.71
N LEU A 285 6.43 -9.21 20.12
CA LEU A 285 6.82 -9.19 21.54
C LEU A 285 6.68 -7.78 22.13
N LYS A 286 7.17 -6.76 21.42
CA LYS A 286 7.02 -5.35 21.84
C LYS A 286 5.55 -4.94 21.99
N ALA A 287 4.70 -5.32 21.03
CA ALA A 287 3.27 -5.03 21.08
C ALA A 287 2.59 -5.71 22.27
N LEU A 288 2.83 -7.00 22.48
CA LEU A 288 2.24 -7.76 23.59
C LEU A 288 2.68 -7.23 24.95
N GLU A 289 3.96 -6.89 25.10
CA GLU A 289 4.49 -6.25 26.31
C GLU A 289 3.81 -4.89 26.56
N TYR A 290 3.71 -4.03 25.52
CA TYR A 290 3.07 -2.73 25.62
C TYR A 290 1.59 -2.83 25.99
N ILE A 291 0.84 -3.71 25.33
CA ILE A 291 -0.59 -3.93 25.60
C ILE A 291 -0.79 -4.41 27.03
N THR A 292 0.07 -5.31 27.50
CA THR A 292 0.04 -5.82 28.87
C THR A 292 0.32 -4.71 29.88
N ALA A 293 1.37 -3.91 29.67
CA ALA A 293 1.69 -2.77 30.51
C ALA A 293 0.55 -1.73 30.53
N TRP A 294 -0.05 -1.45 29.37
CA TRP A 294 -1.13 -0.46 29.24
C TRP A 294 -2.36 -0.89 30.03
N PHE A 295 -2.67 -2.19 29.97
CA PHE A 295 -3.76 -2.76 30.74
C PHE A 295 -3.51 -2.65 32.25
N TYR A 296 -2.33 -2.98 32.75
CA TYR A 296 -2.03 -2.89 34.19
C TYR A 296 -1.97 -1.45 34.71
N GLU A 297 -1.41 -0.52 33.95
CA GLU A 297 -1.39 0.91 34.33
C GLU A 297 -2.79 1.51 34.30
N SER A 298 -3.60 1.18 33.29
CA SER A 298 -4.99 1.64 33.23
C SER A 298 -5.87 1.02 34.32
N GLN A 299 -5.59 -0.20 34.78
CA GLN A 299 -6.26 -0.80 35.94
C GLN A 299 -6.11 0.04 37.21
N GLN A 300 -4.91 0.57 37.49
CA GLN A 300 -4.69 1.38 38.69
C GLN A 300 -5.58 2.64 38.69
N PHE A 301 -5.91 3.14 37.51
CA PHE A 301 -6.84 4.26 37.31
C PHE A 301 -8.32 3.81 37.33
N LEU A 302 -8.66 2.75 36.60
CA LEU A 302 -10.04 2.26 36.41
C LEU A 302 -10.63 1.59 37.67
N LEU A 303 -9.81 0.95 38.51
CA LEU A 303 -10.27 0.30 39.74
C LEU A 303 -10.73 1.30 40.82
N LYS A 304 -10.32 2.57 40.74
CA LYS A 304 -10.86 3.64 41.61
C LYS A 304 -12.32 3.97 41.29
N ASP A 305 -12.69 3.93 40.01
CA ASP A 305 -14.00 4.40 39.55
C ASP A 305 -14.98 3.27 39.18
N ASN A 306 -14.48 2.06 38.86
CA ASN A 306 -15.31 0.90 38.49
C ASN A 306 -14.68 -0.45 38.92
N PRO A 307 -14.83 -0.86 40.20
CA PRO A 307 -14.20 -2.08 40.73
C PRO A 307 -14.68 -3.40 40.09
N GLY A 308 -15.82 -3.41 39.39
CA GLY A 308 -16.37 -4.60 38.73
C GLY A 308 -15.84 -4.87 37.32
N LEU A 309 -15.03 -3.97 36.73
CA LEU A 309 -14.58 -4.08 35.34
C LEU A 309 -13.77 -5.37 35.09
N LEU A 310 -12.95 -5.79 36.07
CA LEU A 310 -12.11 -6.99 35.98
C LEU A 310 -12.88 -8.32 36.08
N GLN A 311 -14.14 -8.28 36.49
CA GLN A 311 -15.00 -9.45 36.51
C GLN A 311 -15.74 -9.65 35.17
N ASN A 312 -15.51 -8.76 34.19
CA ASN A 312 -16.09 -8.90 32.86
C ASN A 312 -15.46 -10.12 32.15
N PRO A 313 -16.25 -11.15 31.81
CA PRO A 313 -15.74 -12.36 31.17
C PRO A 313 -15.00 -12.10 29.85
N LYS A 314 -15.38 -11.05 29.11
CA LYS A 314 -14.70 -10.67 27.85
C LYS A 314 -13.28 -10.17 28.10
N ILE A 315 -13.07 -9.43 29.19
CA ILE A 315 -11.74 -8.92 29.55
C ILE A 315 -10.85 -10.08 30.02
N ILE A 316 -11.39 -10.99 30.84
CA ILE A 316 -10.66 -12.19 31.29
C ILE A 316 -10.22 -13.03 30.08
N GLN A 317 -11.16 -13.34 29.17
CA GLN A 317 -10.86 -14.10 27.96
C GLN A 317 -9.83 -13.40 27.05
N TRP A 318 -9.90 -12.07 26.95
CA TRP A 318 -8.92 -11.29 26.20
C TRP A 318 -7.52 -11.39 26.83
N LEU A 319 -7.41 -11.28 28.16
CA LEU A 319 -6.11 -11.43 28.85
C LEU A 319 -5.53 -12.83 28.70
N GLU A 320 -6.36 -13.88 28.81
CA GLU A 320 -5.94 -15.25 28.55
C GLU A 320 -5.38 -15.40 27.13
N THR A 321 -6.03 -14.75 26.15
CA THR A 321 -5.56 -14.73 24.76
C THR A 321 -4.21 -14.02 24.61
N ILE A 322 -4.05 -12.83 25.21
CA ILE A 322 -2.78 -12.08 25.19
C ILE A 322 -1.65 -12.89 25.84
N ASN A 323 -1.91 -13.49 27.01
CA ASN A 323 -0.93 -14.31 27.72
C ASN A 323 -0.53 -15.56 26.93
N ARG A 324 -1.51 -16.24 26.30
CA ARG A 324 -1.25 -17.40 25.43
C ARG A 324 -0.39 -17.03 24.23
N LEU A 325 -0.70 -15.92 23.57
CA LEU A 325 0.09 -15.42 22.44
C LEU A 325 1.49 -15.00 22.86
N HIS A 326 1.64 -14.36 24.02
CA HIS A 326 2.95 -14.01 24.56
C HIS A 326 3.80 -15.26 24.86
N GLY A 327 3.20 -16.29 25.47
CA GLY A 327 3.85 -17.58 25.66
C GLY A 327 4.30 -18.22 24.35
N LEU A 328 3.43 -18.21 23.33
CA LEU A 328 3.76 -18.68 21.98
C LEU A 328 4.95 -17.90 21.38
N MET A 329 4.97 -16.57 21.48
CA MET A 329 6.08 -15.75 20.97
C MET A 329 7.40 -16.08 21.67
N LEU A 330 7.38 -16.33 22.99
CA LEU A 330 8.59 -16.75 23.72
C LEU A 330 9.08 -18.14 23.30
N ASP A 331 8.17 -19.07 22.99
CA ASP A 331 8.56 -20.37 22.44
C ASP A 331 9.14 -20.24 21.02
N ILE A 332 8.54 -19.40 20.17
CA ILE A 332 9.10 -19.06 18.84
C ILE A 332 10.49 -18.44 18.99
N GLN A 333 10.72 -17.58 19.98
CA GLN A 333 12.04 -16.99 20.26
C GLN A 333 13.10 -18.07 20.49
N ARG A 334 12.77 -19.13 21.24
CA ARG A 334 13.68 -20.27 21.44
C ARG A 334 13.98 -21.01 20.13
N ILE A 335 13.00 -21.14 19.25
CA ILE A 335 13.20 -21.70 17.91
C ILE A 335 14.11 -20.77 17.09
N TYR A 336 13.85 -19.47 17.07
CA TYR A 336 14.68 -18.52 16.33
C TYR A 336 16.14 -18.58 16.77
N VAL A 337 16.40 -18.66 18.07
CA VAL A 337 17.76 -18.88 18.62
C VAL A 337 18.35 -20.21 18.13
N ALA A 338 17.60 -21.32 18.22
CA ALA A 338 18.08 -22.64 17.78
C ALA A 338 18.35 -22.73 16.27
N PHE A 339 17.67 -21.89 15.48
CA PHE A 339 17.79 -21.84 14.03
C PHE A 339 18.68 -20.70 13.52
N ASN A 340 19.21 -19.87 14.43
CA ASN A 340 19.95 -18.65 14.10
C ASN A 340 19.16 -17.70 13.18
N VAL A 341 17.87 -17.52 13.48
CA VAL A 341 16.96 -16.64 12.74
C VAL A 341 16.87 -15.29 13.45
N PRO A 342 17.07 -14.15 12.75
CA PRO A 342 16.88 -12.82 13.33
C PRO A 342 15.45 -12.58 13.80
N GLU A 343 15.26 -12.00 14.99
CA GLU A 343 13.93 -11.71 15.54
C GLU A 343 13.18 -10.59 14.80
N ASP A 344 13.89 -9.78 14.03
CA ASP A 344 13.34 -8.73 13.16
C ASP A 344 12.97 -9.24 11.75
N LEU A 345 13.17 -10.54 11.47
CA LEU A 345 12.75 -11.15 10.22
C LEU A 345 11.26 -10.92 9.96
N ILE A 346 10.96 -10.31 8.82
CA ILE A 346 9.59 -10.09 8.36
C ILE A 346 9.05 -11.36 7.71
N ILE A 347 7.86 -11.79 8.15
CA ILE A 347 7.12 -12.93 7.59
C ILE A 347 5.75 -12.45 7.13
N GLU A 348 5.48 -12.62 5.84
CA GLU A 348 4.22 -12.19 5.23
C GLU A 348 3.25 -13.35 5.11
N GLN A 349 1.97 -13.10 5.38
CA GLN A 349 0.92 -14.09 5.20
C GLN A 349 0.53 -14.17 3.71
N LEU A 350 0.87 -15.28 3.05
CA LEU A 350 0.52 -15.51 1.64
C LEU A 350 -0.96 -15.86 1.42
N ASP A 351 -1.54 -16.63 2.35
CA ASP A 351 -2.90 -17.14 2.24
C ASP A 351 -3.78 -16.56 3.36
N PRO A 352 -4.78 -15.72 3.05
CA PRO A 352 -5.64 -15.12 4.06
C PRO A 352 -6.48 -16.16 4.84
N THR A 353 -6.60 -17.39 4.35
CA THR A 353 -7.28 -18.50 5.04
C THR A 353 -6.38 -19.24 6.03
N LYS A 354 -5.06 -19.06 5.97
CA LYS A 354 -4.08 -19.71 6.85
C LYS A 354 -3.51 -18.73 7.85
N ASN A 355 -3.76 -18.95 9.13
CA ASN A 355 -3.28 -18.09 10.20
C ASN A 355 -1.79 -18.40 10.51
N ILE A 356 -0.93 -17.39 10.44
CA ILE A 356 0.49 -17.54 10.80
C ILE A 356 0.67 -18.01 12.26
N PHE A 357 -0.16 -17.56 13.19
CA PHE A 357 -0.06 -17.98 14.59
C PHE A 357 -0.32 -19.49 14.75
N GLU A 358 -1.26 -20.05 13.99
CA GLU A 358 -1.50 -21.50 13.98
C GLU A 358 -0.29 -22.26 13.41
N GLN A 359 0.31 -21.76 12.31
CA GLN A 359 1.54 -22.33 11.76
C GLN A 359 2.69 -22.31 12.79
N PHE A 360 2.82 -21.24 13.57
CA PHE A 360 3.80 -21.21 14.64
C PHE A 360 3.47 -22.16 15.79
N GLU A 361 2.20 -22.29 16.17
CA GLU A 361 1.77 -23.25 17.20
C GLU A 361 2.15 -24.68 16.80
N TYR A 362 1.90 -25.05 15.55
CA TYR A 362 2.32 -26.34 15.00
C TYR A 362 3.85 -26.47 15.00
N LEU A 363 4.60 -25.46 14.53
CA LEU A 363 6.07 -25.50 14.57
C LEU A 363 6.60 -25.70 15.99
N VAL A 364 6.02 -25.02 16.98
CA VAL A 364 6.36 -25.17 18.41
C VAL A 364 6.05 -26.58 18.91
N GLN A 365 4.86 -27.11 18.62
CA GLN A 365 4.50 -28.49 18.99
C GLN A 365 5.45 -29.52 18.36
N THR A 366 5.76 -29.35 17.07
CA THR A 366 6.60 -30.29 16.34
C THR A 366 8.07 -30.21 16.77
N PHE A 367 8.65 -29.01 16.92
CA PHE A 367 10.08 -28.85 17.19
C PHE A 367 10.46 -28.86 18.68
N LEU A 368 9.65 -28.23 19.55
CA LEU A 368 9.97 -28.15 21.00
C LEU A 368 9.36 -29.29 21.80
N GLN A 369 8.26 -29.90 21.32
CA GLN A 369 7.53 -30.94 22.06
C GLN A 369 7.64 -32.33 21.40
N ASP A 370 8.42 -32.45 20.31
CA ASP A 370 8.59 -33.67 19.50
C ASP A 370 7.25 -34.31 19.04
N ASN A 371 6.20 -33.49 18.92
CA ASN A 371 4.86 -33.93 18.50
C ASN A 371 4.73 -33.86 16.97
N LEU A 372 4.92 -35.00 16.31
CA LEU A 372 4.87 -35.14 14.85
C LEU A 372 3.46 -35.39 14.29
N ASN A 373 2.41 -35.31 15.12
CA ASN A 373 1.04 -35.50 14.65
C ASN A 373 0.66 -34.40 13.65
N GLY A 374 0.15 -34.79 12.48
CA GLY A 374 -0.18 -33.86 11.40
C GLY A 374 1.00 -33.46 10.51
N PHE A 375 2.18 -34.04 10.74
CA PHE A 375 3.32 -33.93 9.85
C PHE A 375 3.32 -35.13 8.89
N ASP A 376 3.19 -34.89 7.58
CA ASP A 376 3.18 -35.97 6.58
C ASP A 376 4.58 -36.58 6.41
N ILE A 377 4.93 -37.53 7.29
CA ILE A 377 6.19 -38.26 7.21
C ILE A 377 5.94 -39.53 6.38
N PHE A 378 6.00 -39.39 5.06
CA PHE A 378 5.69 -40.48 4.11
C PHE A 378 6.59 -41.73 4.17
N GLU A 379 7.70 -41.70 4.92
CA GLU A 379 8.57 -42.86 5.15
C GLU A 379 9.19 -42.74 6.54
N GLU A 380 8.72 -43.55 7.50
CA GLU A 380 9.07 -43.43 8.92
C GLU A 380 10.55 -43.72 9.24
N ASN A 381 11.33 -44.26 8.28
CA ASN A 381 12.66 -44.82 8.56
C ASN A 381 13.83 -44.09 7.88
N ASN A 382 13.59 -43.10 7.00
CA ASN A 382 14.66 -42.43 6.25
C ASN A 382 14.89 -41.01 6.76
N SER A 383 16.17 -40.66 6.98
CA SER A 383 16.55 -39.30 7.34
C SER A 383 16.49 -38.37 6.13
N ARG A 384 16.01 -37.14 6.31
CA ARG A 384 15.83 -36.18 5.19
C ARG A 384 15.71 -34.74 5.66
N ILE A 385 15.94 -33.80 4.74
CA ILE A 385 15.56 -32.40 4.92
C ILE A 385 14.05 -32.29 4.77
N ILE A 386 13.42 -31.61 5.73
CA ILE A 386 12.02 -31.27 5.75
C ILE A 386 11.88 -29.76 5.69
N LYS A 387 10.99 -29.29 4.83
CA LYS A 387 10.63 -27.88 4.71
C LYS A 387 9.32 -27.62 5.46
N TYR A 388 9.31 -26.67 6.38
CA TYR A 388 8.12 -26.22 7.09
C TYR A 388 7.82 -24.75 6.79
N ASN A 389 6.69 -24.49 6.14
CA ASN A 389 6.35 -23.14 5.67
C ASN A 389 5.60 -22.34 6.74
N VAL A 390 6.05 -21.10 6.98
CA VAL A 390 5.35 -20.09 7.78
C VAL A 390 5.25 -18.82 6.94
N GLY A 391 4.02 -18.42 6.58
CA GLY A 391 3.80 -17.33 5.65
C GLY A 391 4.56 -17.54 4.32
N ASN A 392 5.35 -16.54 3.91
CA ASN A 392 6.21 -16.56 2.73
C ASN A 392 7.62 -17.12 2.99
N LYS A 393 7.87 -17.68 4.18
CA LYS A 393 9.16 -18.22 4.60
C LYS A 393 9.09 -19.71 4.87
N CYS A 394 10.25 -20.36 4.92
CA CYS A 394 10.33 -21.76 5.32
C CYS A 394 11.48 -22.05 6.30
N PHE A 395 11.21 -22.89 7.29
CA PHE A 395 12.18 -23.48 8.20
C PHE A 395 12.67 -24.81 7.63
N LEU A 396 13.99 -24.99 7.59
CA LEU A 396 14.63 -26.20 7.09
C LEU A 396 15.05 -27.07 8.27
N LEU A 397 14.33 -28.18 8.42
CA LEU A 397 14.48 -29.16 9.49
C LEU A 397 15.22 -30.38 8.95
N TYR A 398 15.97 -31.07 9.79
CA TYR A 398 16.47 -32.41 9.48
C TYR A 398 15.77 -33.43 10.35
N TYR A 399 15.13 -34.40 9.69
CA TYR A 399 14.45 -35.51 10.34
C TYR A 399 15.41 -36.68 10.55
N GLN A 400 15.50 -37.14 11.80
CA GLN A 400 16.33 -38.25 12.25
C GLN A 400 15.46 -39.27 13.02
N PRO A 401 14.87 -40.27 12.33
CA PRO A 401 13.87 -41.15 12.93
C PRO A 401 14.39 -42.03 14.07
N THR A 402 15.70 -42.31 14.08
CA THR A 402 16.35 -43.22 15.05
C THR A 402 16.79 -42.54 16.34
N GLU A 403 16.77 -41.21 16.38
CA GLU A 403 17.30 -40.43 17.49
C GLU A 403 16.21 -39.98 18.46
N GLN A 404 16.59 -39.65 19.70
CA GLN A 404 15.63 -39.23 20.73
C GLN A 404 14.91 -37.93 20.34
N LYS A 405 15.65 -36.96 19.80
CA LYS A 405 15.12 -35.72 19.24
C LYS A 405 14.96 -35.90 17.74
N LYS A 406 13.71 -35.97 17.26
CA LYS A 406 13.45 -36.39 15.88
C LYS A 406 13.70 -35.30 14.85
N LEU A 407 13.66 -34.04 15.24
CA LEU A 407 13.87 -32.89 14.36
C LEU A 407 14.91 -31.95 14.94
N ILE A 408 15.90 -31.63 14.11
CA ILE A 408 16.92 -30.62 14.42
C ILE A 408 16.98 -29.58 13.30
N ASN A 409 17.77 -28.53 13.49
CA ASN A 409 18.09 -27.60 12.42
C ASN A 409 18.89 -28.32 11.32
N ALA A 410 18.52 -28.15 10.04
CA ALA A 410 19.22 -28.77 8.91
C ALA A 410 20.68 -28.29 8.72
N PHE A 411 21.07 -27.24 9.45
CA PHE A 411 22.43 -26.68 9.46
C PHE A 411 23.12 -26.87 10.81
N SER A 412 22.63 -27.76 11.67
CA SER A 412 23.35 -28.10 12.90
C SER A 412 24.70 -28.78 12.61
N PRO A 413 25.71 -28.62 13.49
CA PRO A 413 27.06 -29.16 13.28
C PRO A 413 27.13 -30.65 12.93
N GLU A 414 26.23 -31.45 13.46
CA GLU A 414 26.17 -32.90 13.27
C GLU A 414 25.84 -33.28 11.81
N ILE A 415 25.14 -32.41 11.08
CA ILE A 415 24.75 -32.62 9.68
C ILE A 415 25.84 -32.17 8.71
N ILE A 416 26.72 -31.24 9.11
CA ILE A 416 27.79 -30.70 8.26
C ILE A 416 28.76 -31.80 7.81
N THR A 417 28.95 -32.84 8.63
CA THR A 417 29.80 -34.00 8.30
C THR A 417 29.09 -35.06 7.45
N ALA A 418 27.77 -34.98 7.31
CA ALA A 418 27.02 -35.91 6.46
C ALA A 418 27.30 -35.57 4.99
N LEU A 419 28.02 -36.46 4.30
CA LEU A 419 28.16 -36.44 2.86
C LEU A 419 27.21 -37.48 2.27
N VAL A 420 26.69 -37.19 1.08
CA VAL A 420 25.83 -38.14 0.34
C VAL A 420 26.66 -38.86 -0.71
N GLN A 421 26.24 -40.05 -1.09
CA GLN A 421 26.84 -40.82 -2.17
C GLN A 421 25.88 -40.86 -3.35
N VAL A 422 26.39 -40.50 -4.53
CA VAL A 422 25.71 -40.65 -5.81
C VAL A 422 26.26 -41.91 -6.47
N GLN A 423 25.38 -42.85 -6.79
CA GLN A 423 25.75 -44.07 -7.50
C GLN A 423 25.58 -43.86 -9.00
N ASP A 424 26.65 -44.10 -9.75
CA ASP A 424 26.56 -44.25 -11.20
C ASP A 424 26.08 -45.67 -11.51
N ASN A 425 24.89 -45.79 -12.09
CA ASN A 425 24.28 -47.07 -12.42
C ASN A 425 25.04 -47.83 -13.52
N GLU A 426 25.78 -47.15 -14.38
CA GLU A 426 26.53 -47.77 -15.49
C GLU A 426 27.86 -48.34 -15.00
N SER A 427 28.63 -47.55 -14.25
CA SER A 427 29.95 -47.98 -13.73
C SER A 427 29.89 -48.67 -12.36
N ASN A 428 28.76 -48.59 -11.66
CA ASN A 428 28.56 -49.00 -10.28
C ASN A 428 29.52 -48.32 -9.27
N MET A 429 30.10 -47.17 -9.66
CA MET A 429 30.95 -46.36 -8.80
C MET A 429 30.13 -45.42 -7.93
N LEU A 430 30.67 -45.10 -6.74
CA LEU A 430 30.07 -44.18 -5.79
C LEU A 430 30.88 -42.90 -5.72
N TYR A 431 30.21 -41.77 -5.90
CA TYR A 431 30.82 -40.45 -5.83
C TYR A 431 30.26 -39.66 -4.67
N THR A 432 31.16 -39.04 -3.90
CA THR A 432 30.79 -38.21 -2.75
C THR A 432 30.24 -36.87 -3.21
N HIS A 433 29.18 -36.40 -2.56
CA HIS A 433 28.61 -35.09 -2.83
C HIS A 433 28.08 -34.39 -1.56
N SER A 434 27.84 -33.08 -1.68
CA SER A 434 27.21 -32.25 -0.66
C SER A 434 25.78 -32.71 -0.34
N PHE A 435 25.47 -32.82 0.94
CA PHE A 435 24.12 -33.07 1.44
C PHE A 435 23.11 -31.99 1.05
N TYR A 436 23.58 -30.76 0.85
CA TYR A 436 22.72 -29.61 0.52
C TYR A 436 22.20 -29.62 -0.92
N LEU A 437 22.57 -30.61 -1.74
CA LEU A 437 21.96 -30.85 -3.05
C LEU A 437 20.43 -30.98 -3.02
N PHE A 438 19.90 -31.50 -1.90
CA PHE A 438 18.47 -31.70 -1.69
C PHE A 438 17.68 -30.42 -1.46
N LEU A 439 18.34 -29.26 -1.33
CA LEU A 439 17.64 -27.98 -1.24
C LEU A 439 17.01 -27.63 -2.60
N ASP A 440 15.68 -27.55 -2.60
CA ASP A 440 14.90 -27.12 -3.76
C ASP A 440 14.98 -25.59 -3.95
N LEU A 441 14.38 -25.10 -5.04
CA LEU A 441 14.40 -23.68 -5.38
C LEU A 441 13.72 -22.82 -4.31
N GLU A 442 12.65 -23.32 -3.68
CA GLU A 442 11.90 -22.60 -2.65
C GLU A 442 12.71 -22.53 -1.35
N SER A 443 13.34 -23.63 -0.92
CA SER A 443 14.25 -23.67 0.22
C SER A 443 15.42 -22.69 0.06
N LEU A 444 16.04 -22.64 -1.13
CA LEU A 444 17.10 -21.69 -1.43
C LEU A 444 16.61 -20.24 -1.54
N SER A 445 15.32 -20.01 -1.84
CA SER A 445 14.76 -18.66 -1.98
C SER A 445 14.23 -18.10 -0.66
N TYR A 446 13.60 -18.94 0.17
CA TYR A 446 12.81 -18.52 1.33
C TYR A 446 13.23 -19.16 2.66
N GLY A 447 14.26 -20.02 2.64
CA GLY A 447 14.84 -20.64 3.83
C GLY A 447 15.39 -19.61 4.81
N VAL A 448 14.85 -19.59 6.04
CA VAL A 448 15.20 -18.60 7.08
C VAL A 448 16.48 -18.96 7.84
N ASN A 449 16.80 -20.24 7.88
CA ASN A 449 17.94 -20.80 8.61
C ASN A 449 19.03 -21.33 7.68
N LEU A 450 19.08 -20.87 6.42
CA LEU A 450 20.18 -21.21 5.52
C LEU A 450 21.50 -20.71 6.10
N ASN A 451 22.50 -21.59 6.11
CA ASN A 451 23.87 -21.20 6.41
C ASN A 451 24.71 -21.28 5.14
N PHE A 452 24.89 -20.13 4.48
CA PHE A 452 25.58 -20.04 3.19
C PHE A 452 27.04 -20.51 3.27
N GLN A 453 27.71 -20.22 4.39
CA GLN A 453 29.10 -20.62 4.62
C GLN A 453 29.22 -22.15 4.70
N LEU A 454 28.32 -22.81 5.44
CA LEU A 454 28.32 -24.27 5.53
C LEU A 454 28.00 -24.95 4.21
N ILE A 455 27.15 -24.33 3.38
CA ILE A 455 26.91 -24.83 2.02
C ILE A 455 28.23 -24.79 1.23
N LYS A 456 28.96 -23.66 1.21
CA LYS A 456 30.26 -23.56 0.52
C LYS A 456 31.26 -24.61 1.02
N GLU A 457 31.43 -24.70 2.33
CA GLU A 457 32.36 -25.65 2.98
C GLU A 457 32.04 -27.11 2.67
N SER A 458 30.76 -27.44 2.46
CA SER A 458 30.37 -28.80 2.08
C SER A 458 30.97 -29.23 0.72
N PHE A 459 31.11 -28.30 -0.23
CA PHE A 459 31.71 -28.53 -1.55
C PHE A 459 33.25 -28.49 -1.52
N ASP A 460 33.87 -28.19 -0.38
CA ASP A 460 35.33 -28.22 -0.21
C ASP A 460 35.89 -29.61 0.09
N LYS A 461 35.00 -30.59 0.35
CA LYS A 461 35.38 -31.92 0.84
C LYS A 461 35.59 -32.96 -0.27
N PHE A 462 35.28 -32.63 -1.52
CA PHE A 462 35.36 -33.53 -2.67
C PHE A 462 35.57 -32.71 -3.96
N ASP A 463 35.85 -33.38 -5.08
CA ASP A 463 35.83 -32.76 -6.41
C ASP A 463 34.39 -32.79 -6.98
N PRO A 464 33.72 -31.63 -7.11
CA PRO A 464 32.34 -31.59 -7.60
C PRO A 464 32.22 -31.81 -9.13
N PHE A 465 33.35 -31.91 -9.84
CA PHE A 465 33.43 -32.11 -11.29
C PHE A 465 34.20 -33.38 -11.69
N ASP A 466 34.40 -34.31 -10.75
CA ASP A 466 35.20 -35.55 -10.93
C ASP A 466 34.79 -36.38 -12.15
N ASN A 467 33.48 -36.44 -12.45
CA ASN A 467 32.94 -37.10 -13.63
C ASN A 467 31.67 -36.41 -14.15
N GLN A 468 31.20 -36.81 -15.33
CA GLN A 468 30.04 -36.20 -15.99
C GLN A 468 28.76 -36.24 -15.14
N LEU A 469 28.49 -37.33 -14.42
CA LEU A 469 27.27 -37.48 -13.61
C LEU A 469 27.24 -36.45 -12.47
N VAL A 470 28.32 -36.37 -11.67
CA VAL A 470 28.40 -35.40 -10.58
C VAL A 470 28.55 -33.97 -11.08
N SER A 471 29.25 -33.75 -12.20
CA SER A 471 29.35 -32.45 -12.86
C SER A 471 27.97 -31.91 -13.27
N ASN A 472 27.11 -32.75 -13.84
CA ASN A 472 25.74 -32.38 -14.21
C ASN A 472 24.89 -32.04 -12.97
N ILE A 473 25.04 -32.81 -11.88
CA ILE A 473 24.33 -32.57 -10.61
C ILE A 473 24.79 -31.25 -9.96
N THR A 474 26.11 -31.03 -9.90
CA THR A 474 26.72 -29.77 -9.45
C THR A 474 26.22 -28.59 -10.28
N THR A 475 26.16 -28.76 -11.60
CA THR A 475 25.64 -27.75 -12.55
C THR A 475 24.21 -27.37 -12.24
N ALA A 476 23.34 -28.37 -12.06
CA ALA A 476 21.94 -28.13 -11.70
C ALA A 476 21.82 -27.39 -10.36
N PHE A 477 22.69 -27.67 -9.39
CA PHE A 477 22.66 -27.03 -8.08
C PHE A 477 23.06 -25.55 -8.14
N TYR A 478 24.22 -25.20 -8.72
CA TYR A 478 24.62 -23.79 -8.75
C TYR A 478 23.70 -22.94 -9.64
N LEU A 479 23.13 -23.52 -10.72
CA LEU A 479 22.12 -22.83 -11.53
C LEU A 479 20.84 -22.57 -10.73
N ARG A 480 20.46 -23.49 -9.83
CA ARG A 480 19.35 -23.30 -8.89
C ARG A 480 19.66 -22.20 -7.88
N CYS A 481 20.90 -22.06 -7.42
CA CYS A 481 21.33 -20.93 -6.58
C CYS A 481 21.18 -19.59 -7.32
N ILE A 482 21.60 -19.50 -8.59
CA ILE A 482 21.42 -18.29 -9.40
C ILE A 482 19.93 -17.97 -9.60
N LYS A 483 19.10 -18.98 -9.88
CA LYS A 483 17.65 -18.78 -10.02
C LYS A 483 16.99 -18.38 -8.69
N ALA A 484 17.46 -18.92 -7.57
CA ALA A 484 17.00 -18.53 -6.23
C ALA A 484 17.40 -17.08 -5.89
N TYR A 485 18.53 -16.60 -6.40
CA TYR A 485 18.88 -15.17 -6.33
C TYR A 485 17.88 -14.32 -7.12
N ASP A 486 17.46 -14.74 -8.33
CA ASP A 486 16.50 -13.97 -9.12
C ASP A 486 15.18 -13.73 -8.36
N ILE A 487 14.78 -14.68 -7.51
CA ILE A 487 13.59 -14.62 -6.66
C ILE A 487 13.83 -13.85 -5.36
N SER A 488 14.88 -14.20 -4.62
CA SER A 488 15.09 -13.73 -3.24
C SER A 488 15.97 -12.49 -3.10
N LYS A 489 16.75 -12.17 -4.14
CA LYS A 489 17.78 -11.13 -4.19
C LYS A 489 18.87 -11.25 -3.12
N ARG A 490 19.07 -12.44 -2.54
CA ARG A 490 20.15 -12.74 -1.58
C ARG A 490 21.47 -13.01 -2.29
N GLU A 491 22.40 -12.07 -2.24
CA GLU A 491 23.69 -12.14 -2.93
C GLU A 491 24.53 -13.37 -2.54
N GLU A 492 24.37 -13.87 -1.31
CA GLU A 492 25.11 -15.03 -0.80
C GLU A 492 24.85 -16.30 -1.61
N LEU A 493 23.70 -16.39 -2.30
CA LEU A 493 23.40 -17.48 -3.24
C LEU A 493 24.27 -17.42 -4.49
N LEU A 494 24.57 -16.22 -4.98
CA LEU A 494 25.52 -16.02 -6.08
C LEU A 494 26.93 -16.38 -5.64
N ASP A 495 27.29 -16.05 -4.39
CA ASP A 495 28.60 -16.42 -3.85
C ASP A 495 28.76 -17.94 -3.70
N ILE A 496 27.70 -18.67 -3.36
CA ILE A 496 27.73 -20.15 -3.37
C ILE A 496 27.99 -20.64 -4.79
N ALA A 497 27.26 -20.11 -5.77
CA ALA A 497 27.40 -20.53 -7.16
C ALA A 497 28.82 -20.23 -7.70
N GLU A 498 29.34 -19.04 -7.40
CA GLU A 498 30.70 -18.62 -7.77
C GLU A 498 31.77 -19.50 -7.10
N HIS A 499 31.65 -19.77 -5.79
CA HIS A 499 32.56 -20.65 -5.04
C HIS A 499 32.62 -22.07 -5.65
N ILE A 500 31.48 -22.59 -6.09
CA ILE A 500 31.42 -23.90 -6.76
C ILE A 500 32.07 -23.84 -8.14
N LEU A 501 31.77 -22.81 -8.95
CA LEU A 501 32.34 -22.64 -10.29
C LEU A 501 33.87 -22.49 -10.27
N ASP A 502 34.42 -21.76 -9.29
CA ASP A 502 35.87 -21.53 -9.17
C ASP A 502 36.67 -22.83 -8.97
N LYS A 503 36.05 -23.87 -8.39
CA LYS A 503 36.68 -25.19 -8.22
C LYS A 503 37.01 -25.85 -9.56
N TYR A 504 36.24 -25.59 -10.61
CA TYR A 504 36.52 -26.13 -11.94
C TYR A 504 37.93 -25.74 -12.41
N TYR A 505 38.32 -24.47 -12.22
CA TYR A 505 39.62 -23.97 -12.67
C TYR A 505 40.79 -24.45 -11.80
N ILE A 506 40.54 -24.72 -10.52
CA ILE A 506 41.55 -25.28 -9.61
C ILE A 506 41.92 -26.72 -10.02
N ILE A 507 40.93 -27.50 -10.44
CA ILE A 507 41.07 -28.94 -10.65
C ILE A 507 41.39 -29.28 -12.12
N SER A 508 40.89 -28.49 -13.07
CA SER A 508 41.07 -28.69 -14.51
C SER A 508 41.87 -27.57 -15.19
N PRO A 509 43.10 -27.22 -14.75
CA PRO A 509 43.86 -26.09 -15.30
C PRO A 509 44.32 -26.27 -16.76
N HIS A 510 44.15 -27.48 -17.33
CA HIS A 510 44.61 -27.83 -18.67
C HIS A 510 43.50 -28.11 -19.70
N ASN A 511 42.21 -28.07 -19.29
CA ASN A 511 41.06 -28.28 -20.19
C ASN A 511 40.58 -26.97 -20.86
N LEU A 512 41.54 -26.16 -21.30
CA LEU A 512 41.25 -24.88 -21.95
C LEU A 512 40.47 -25.11 -23.26
N PHE A 513 39.36 -24.42 -23.34
CA PHE A 513 38.37 -24.36 -24.40
C PHE A 513 37.54 -25.64 -24.63
N SER A 514 37.31 -26.46 -23.60
CA SER A 514 36.30 -27.54 -23.67
C SER A 514 34.86 -26.98 -23.72
N PHE A 515 33.87 -27.80 -24.08
CA PHE A 515 32.47 -27.38 -23.98
C PHE A 515 32.06 -27.12 -22.53
N ASP A 516 32.56 -27.93 -21.59
CA ASP A 516 32.30 -27.73 -20.16
C ASP A 516 32.86 -26.40 -19.68
N GLU A 517 34.09 -26.03 -20.06
CA GLU A 517 34.63 -24.71 -19.72
C GLU A 517 33.78 -23.58 -20.32
N ALA A 518 33.27 -23.75 -21.54
CA ALA A 518 32.36 -22.75 -22.14
C ALA A 518 31.10 -22.57 -21.30
N VAL A 519 30.51 -23.65 -20.79
CA VAL A 519 29.35 -23.60 -19.88
C VAL A 519 29.72 -22.92 -18.56
N ILE A 520 30.86 -23.26 -17.95
CA ILE A 520 31.34 -22.62 -16.72
C ILE A 520 31.54 -21.11 -16.94
N LYS A 521 32.22 -20.69 -18.01
CA LYS A 521 32.42 -19.28 -18.36
C LYS A 521 31.10 -18.54 -18.54
N ILE A 522 30.17 -19.13 -19.30
CA ILE A 522 28.83 -18.56 -19.49
C ILE A 522 28.18 -18.32 -18.13
N ASN A 523 28.17 -19.32 -17.24
CA ASN A 523 27.55 -19.24 -15.92
C ASN A 523 28.22 -18.22 -14.99
N THR A 524 29.55 -18.11 -15.00
CA THR A 524 30.29 -17.06 -14.28
C THR A 524 29.89 -15.67 -14.76
N LEU A 525 29.73 -15.46 -16.07
CA LEU A 525 29.35 -14.16 -16.64
C LEU A 525 27.90 -13.77 -16.31
N GLN A 526 26.96 -14.73 -16.21
CA GLN A 526 25.60 -14.44 -15.75
C GLN A 526 25.57 -13.99 -14.28
N ILE A 527 26.48 -14.51 -13.45
CA ILE A 527 26.65 -14.06 -12.06
C ILE A 527 27.16 -12.61 -12.04
N LYS A 528 28.16 -12.27 -12.86
CA LYS A 528 28.68 -10.88 -12.96
C LYS A 528 27.58 -9.88 -13.30
N ILE A 529 26.70 -10.19 -14.27
CA ILE A 529 25.56 -9.32 -14.63
C ILE A 529 24.67 -9.08 -13.40
N ARG A 530 24.33 -10.13 -12.66
CA ARG A 530 23.46 -10.04 -11.47
C ARG A 530 24.11 -9.27 -10.32
N LYS A 531 25.42 -9.42 -10.13
CA LYS A 531 26.21 -8.60 -9.19
C LYS A 531 26.41 -7.15 -9.68
N SER A 532 25.80 -6.75 -10.80
CA SER A 532 25.95 -5.43 -11.40
C SER A 532 27.42 -5.07 -11.70
N ILE A 533 28.25 -6.08 -12.00
CA ILE A 533 29.66 -5.91 -12.37
C ILE A 533 29.74 -5.69 -13.89
N PRO A 534 30.27 -4.55 -14.36
CA PRO A 534 30.43 -4.30 -15.80
C PRO A 534 31.36 -5.34 -16.46
N PHE A 535 31.01 -5.75 -17.67
CA PHE A 535 31.87 -6.63 -18.46
C PHE A 535 33.12 -5.87 -18.92
N SER A 536 34.27 -6.50 -18.74
CA SER A 536 35.53 -6.06 -19.33
C SER A 536 35.57 -6.38 -20.83
N GLU A 537 36.49 -5.75 -21.57
CA GLU A 537 36.76 -6.13 -22.96
C GLU A 537 37.07 -7.62 -23.09
N SER A 538 37.83 -8.18 -22.13
CA SER A 538 38.15 -9.61 -22.09
C SER A 538 36.91 -10.51 -21.92
N ASP A 539 35.90 -10.08 -21.17
CA ASP A 539 34.65 -10.84 -21.00
C ASP A 539 33.86 -10.90 -22.32
N ILE A 540 33.83 -9.79 -23.06
CA ILE A 540 33.18 -9.71 -24.38
C ILE A 540 33.94 -10.56 -25.40
N GLU A 541 35.28 -10.47 -25.42
CA GLU A 541 36.14 -11.28 -26.29
C GLU A 541 35.93 -12.77 -26.06
N VAL A 542 35.78 -13.21 -24.80
CA VAL A 542 35.47 -14.61 -24.46
C VAL A 542 34.16 -15.04 -25.10
N LEU A 543 33.07 -14.26 -24.96
CA LEU A 543 31.78 -14.61 -25.55
C LEU A 543 31.82 -14.66 -27.09
N VAL A 544 32.52 -13.72 -27.72
CA VAL A 544 32.73 -13.72 -29.18
C VAL A 544 33.56 -14.93 -29.61
N HIS A 545 34.62 -15.27 -28.87
CA HIS A 545 35.45 -16.44 -29.13
C HIS A 545 34.64 -17.74 -29.03
N LEU A 546 33.80 -17.88 -28.00
CA LEU A 546 32.93 -19.05 -27.84
C LEU A 546 31.99 -19.23 -29.04
N LYS A 547 31.35 -18.15 -29.51
CA LYS A 547 30.49 -18.19 -30.72
C LYS A 547 31.25 -18.60 -31.98
N ASN A 548 32.52 -18.21 -32.12
CA ASN A 548 33.33 -18.56 -33.28
C ASN A 548 33.87 -20.00 -33.20
N LYS A 549 34.16 -20.48 -31.99
CA LYS A 549 34.71 -21.82 -31.77
C LYS A 549 33.66 -22.92 -31.94
N PHE A 550 32.46 -22.72 -31.38
CA PHE A 550 31.40 -23.73 -31.38
C PHE A 550 30.45 -23.51 -32.55
N LEU A 551 30.31 -24.51 -33.42
CA LEU A 551 29.45 -24.46 -34.60
C LEU A 551 28.00 -24.17 -34.23
N PHE A 552 27.40 -23.16 -34.86
CA PHE A 552 26.03 -22.74 -34.57
C PHE A 552 25.02 -23.89 -34.70
N THR A 553 25.15 -24.73 -35.73
CA THR A 553 24.22 -25.84 -36.01
C THR A 553 24.24 -26.94 -34.96
N GLU A 554 25.32 -27.06 -34.19
CA GLU A 554 25.50 -28.10 -33.16
C GLU A 554 25.23 -27.53 -31.76
N TYR A 555 25.58 -26.27 -31.52
CA TYR A 555 25.58 -25.64 -30.20
C TYR A 555 24.65 -24.42 -30.10
N ILE A 556 23.43 -24.53 -30.65
CA ILE A 556 22.44 -23.43 -30.68
C ILE A 556 22.20 -22.84 -29.28
N GLY A 557 22.13 -23.68 -28.23
CA GLY A 557 21.92 -23.25 -26.85
C GLY A 557 23.06 -22.39 -26.30
N LEU A 558 24.31 -22.71 -26.64
CA LEU A 558 25.48 -21.90 -26.28
C LEU A 558 25.42 -20.53 -26.96
N HIS A 559 25.06 -20.50 -28.25
CA HIS A 559 24.89 -19.25 -28.99
C HIS A 559 23.77 -18.39 -28.40
N PHE A 560 22.64 -19.00 -28.01
CA PHE A 560 21.57 -18.32 -27.29
C PHE A 560 22.09 -17.66 -26.01
N CYS A 561 22.76 -18.41 -25.13
CA CYS A 561 23.36 -17.86 -23.91
C CYS A 561 24.31 -16.68 -24.18
N CYS A 562 25.22 -16.84 -25.15
CA CYS A 562 26.18 -15.78 -25.48
C CYS A 562 25.48 -14.51 -25.96
N ASN A 563 24.44 -14.64 -26.78
CA ASN A 563 23.69 -13.49 -27.30
C ASN A 563 22.89 -12.77 -26.22
N VAL A 564 22.34 -13.50 -25.24
CA VAL A 564 21.69 -12.91 -24.06
C VAL A 564 22.70 -12.10 -23.25
N LEU A 565 23.86 -12.68 -22.95
CA LEU A 565 24.92 -11.99 -22.16
C LEU A 565 25.52 -10.80 -22.89
N LEU A 566 25.61 -10.84 -24.22
CA LEU A 566 26.03 -9.71 -25.07
C LEU A 566 24.93 -8.65 -25.27
N LYS A 567 23.74 -8.83 -24.68
CA LYS A 567 22.56 -7.98 -24.89
C LYS A 567 22.17 -7.81 -26.37
N ASN A 568 22.45 -8.81 -27.21
CA ASN A 568 22.06 -8.81 -28.62
C ASN A 568 20.64 -9.36 -28.77
N LYS A 569 19.64 -8.50 -28.57
CA LYS A 569 18.21 -8.84 -28.59
C LYS A 569 17.77 -9.59 -29.86
N VAL A 570 18.27 -9.17 -31.03
CA VAL A 570 17.88 -9.76 -32.31
C VAL A 570 18.40 -11.18 -32.44
N GLU A 571 19.69 -11.39 -32.17
CA GLU A 571 20.28 -12.72 -32.26
C GLU A 571 19.79 -13.65 -31.13
N ALA A 572 19.58 -13.14 -29.91
CA ALA A 572 19.01 -13.93 -28.82
C ALA A 572 17.63 -14.48 -29.18
N LYS A 573 16.75 -13.64 -29.73
CA LYS A 573 15.42 -14.06 -30.19
C LYS A 573 15.50 -15.09 -31.32
N TYR A 574 16.35 -14.85 -32.33
CA TYR A 574 16.52 -15.78 -33.45
C TYR A 574 17.03 -17.15 -32.96
N THR A 575 18.05 -17.14 -32.10
CA THR A 575 18.67 -18.37 -31.60
C THR A 575 17.73 -19.16 -30.70
N TYR A 576 16.97 -18.51 -29.81
CA TYR A 576 15.95 -19.17 -28.99
C TYR A 576 14.87 -19.86 -29.84
N GLN A 577 14.37 -19.18 -30.88
CA GLN A 577 13.36 -19.73 -31.80
C GLN A 577 13.86 -20.91 -32.63
N LYS A 578 15.18 -21.06 -32.78
CA LYS A 578 15.81 -22.19 -33.48
C LYS A 578 16.03 -23.40 -32.59
N LEU A 579 15.93 -23.27 -31.27
CA LEU A 579 15.96 -24.42 -30.36
C LEU A 579 14.73 -25.31 -30.58
N PRO A 580 14.85 -26.64 -30.49
CA PRO A 580 13.71 -27.54 -30.39
C PRO A 580 12.78 -27.17 -29.22
N VAL A 581 11.47 -27.41 -29.35
CA VAL A 581 10.47 -26.99 -28.34
C VAL A 581 10.78 -27.53 -26.94
N ASN A 582 11.17 -28.81 -26.84
CA ASN A 582 11.56 -29.41 -25.56
C ASN A 582 12.78 -28.71 -24.93
N ILE A 583 13.75 -28.29 -25.75
CA ILE A 583 14.92 -27.55 -25.29
C ILE A 583 14.56 -26.12 -24.91
N GLN A 584 13.62 -25.48 -25.60
CA GLN A 584 13.08 -24.18 -25.17
C GLN A 584 12.43 -24.28 -23.78
N GLU A 585 11.64 -25.33 -23.54
CA GLU A 585 11.05 -25.60 -22.22
C GLU A 585 12.13 -25.79 -21.14
N GLU A 586 13.18 -26.56 -21.42
CA GLU A 586 14.32 -26.71 -20.49
C GLU A 586 15.01 -25.37 -20.21
N PHE A 587 15.33 -24.60 -21.26
CA PHE A 587 15.99 -23.29 -21.12
C PHE A 587 15.11 -22.28 -20.36
N SER A 588 13.78 -22.32 -20.52
CA SER A 588 12.85 -21.47 -19.78
C SER A 588 12.94 -21.69 -18.26
N GLN A 589 13.45 -22.84 -17.82
CA GLN A 589 13.67 -23.15 -16.41
C GLN A 589 15.05 -22.73 -15.91
N LEU A 590 15.98 -22.36 -16.78
CA LEU A 590 17.34 -21.95 -16.42
C LEU A 590 17.44 -20.44 -16.12
N PRO A 591 18.35 -20.01 -15.23
CA PRO A 591 18.50 -18.59 -14.87
C PRO A 591 18.88 -17.68 -16.05
N ILE A 592 19.51 -18.20 -17.11
CA ILE A 592 19.82 -17.39 -18.29
C ILE A 592 18.55 -16.82 -18.97
N TYR A 593 17.42 -17.51 -18.84
CA TYR A 593 16.15 -17.08 -19.41
C TYR A 593 15.59 -15.84 -18.71
N THR A 594 15.82 -15.68 -17.39
CA THR A 594 15.47 -14.45 -16.66
C THR A 594 16.10 -13.22 -17.33
N LEU A 595 17.39 -13.30 -17.69
CA LEU A 595 18.09 -12.21 -18.36
C LEU A 595 17.59 -11.97 -19.80
N TYR A 596 17.12 -13.03 -20.47
CA TYR A 596 16.51 -12.91 -21.78
C TYR A 596 15.16 -12.21 -21.72
N ASP A 597 14.30 -12.55 -20.76
CA ASP A 597 13.01 -11.88 -20.55
C ASP A 597 13.20 -10.39 -20.22
N GLU A 598 14.18 -10.05 -19.38
CA GLU A 598 14.55 -8.66 -19.11
C GLU A 598 14.97 -7.92 -20.40
N LEU A 599 15.85 -8.52 -21.21
CA LEU A 599 16.28 -7.99 -22.51
C LEU A 599 15.13 -7.79 -23.51
N LEU A 600 14.06 -8.59 -23.42
CA LEU A 600 12.89 -8.43 -24.27
C LEU A 600 11.99 -7.26 -23.85
N ASN A 601 11.98 -6.94 -22.55
CA ASN A 601 11.16 -5.88 -21.95
C ASN A 601 11.86 -4.50 -21.93
N GLU A 602 13.18 -4.46 -22.11
CA GLU A 602 13.95 -3.25 -22.51
C GLU A 602 13.64 -2.82 -23.94
#